data_AF-A0A378VMR9-F1
#
_entry.id   AF-A0A378VMR9-F1
#
_cell.length_a   1.000
_cell.length_b   1.000
_cell.length_c   1.000
_cell.angle_alpha   90.00
_cell.angle_beta   90.00
_cell.angle_gamma   90.00
#
_symmetry.space_group_name_H-M   'P 1'
#
loop_
_entity.id
_entity.type
_entity.pdbx_description
1 polymer ?
#
loop_
_entity_poly.entity_id
_entity_poly.type
_entity_poly.pdbx_seq_one_letter_code
_entity_poly.pdbx_strand_id
1 'polypeptide(L)'
;MKQMLLAVGVAAVLAGCGKDAGGYEGYWREKSDKKEGMIAVKKEKGNYFLNKINVVTGKEESMLLSEKDGELSINTGIGEIPIKLSDDGKELYVERRQYVKTDATMKDKIIAHQKKCGQTVQAYLDAQKALPSNQTYQQHQAAIEQLKRRFEAEFDELEKEIKCNGRPRALLL
;
A
#
# COMPACT_ATOMS: atom_id res chain seq x y z
N MET A 1 44.83 39.42 -47.13
CA MET A 1 44.86 38.57 -45.92
C MET A 1 43.65 37.66 -45.95
N LYS A 2 43.88 36.35 -45.88
CA LYS A 2 42.90 35.28 -46.13
C LYS A 2 42.26 34.90 -44.80
N GLN A 3 41.01 35.30 -44.56
CA GLN A 3 40.29 34.89 -43.35
C GLN A 3 39.66 33.51 -43.59
N MET A 4 40.23 32.49 -42.96
CA MET A 4 39.63 31.16 -42.83
C MET A 4 38.58 31.22 -41.72
N LEU A 5 37.32 31.07 -42.08
CA LEU A 5 36.24 30.78 -41.14
C LEU A 5 36.26 29.28 -40.83
N LEU A 6 36.71 28.93 -39.63
CA LEU A 6 36.57 27.59 -39.06
C LEU A 6 35.09 27.36 -38.70
N ALA A 7 34.40 26.54 -39.49
CA ALA A 7 33.10 26.02 -39.14
C ALA A 7 33.27 24.97 -38.03
N VAL A 8 33.03 25.37 -36.78
CA VAL A 8 32.95 24.46 -35.65
C VAL A 8 31.62 23.70 -35.76
N GLY A 9 31.70 22.46 -36.25
CA GLY A 9 30.57 21.54 -36.26
C GLY A 9 30.13 21.23 -34.84
N VAL A 10 28.92 21.66 -34.48
CA VAL A 10 28.26 21.25 -33.25
C VAL A 10 27.90 19.76 -33.40
N ALA A 11 28.68 18.90 -32.76
CA ALA A 11 28.29 17.51 -32.56
C ALA A 11 27.06 17.50 -31.65
N ALA A 12 25.89 17.23 -32.24
CA ALA A 12 24.70 16.90 -31.48
C ALA A 12 24.97 15.58 -30.74
N VAL A 13 25.31 15.68 -29.45
CA VAL A 13 25.32 14.54 -28.56
C VAL A 13 23.87 14.08 -28.47
N LEU A 14 23.56 12.97 -29.15
CA LEU A 14 22.33 12.23 -28.92
C LEU A 14 22.39 11.75 -27.47
N ALA A 15 21.92 12.56 -26.53
CA ALA A 15 21.39 12.03 -25.29
C ALA A 15 20.30 11.07 -25.74
N GLY A 16 20.59 9.78 -25.71
CA GLY A 16 19.55 8.76 -25.81
C GLY A 16 18.57 9.10 -24.71
N CYS A 17 17.41 9.66 -25.07
CA CYS A 17 16.25 9.81 -24.20
C CYS A 17 15.72 8.40 -23.91
N GLY A 18 16.52 7.58 -23.24
CA GLY A 18 16.02 6.40 -22.57
C GLY A 18 15.00 6.89 -21.56
N LYS A 19 13.75 6.43 -21.69
CA LYS A 19 12.77 6.62 -20.63
C LYS A 19 13.39 6.07 -19.35
N ASP A 20 13.51 6.89 -18.32
CA ASP A 20 13.88 6.39 -17.01
C ASP A 20 12.63 5.80 -16.33
N ALA A 21 12.83 4.88 -15.39
CA ALA A 21 11.76 4.35 -14.56
C ALA A 21 11.39 5.27 -13.37
N GLY A 22 11.74 6.56 -13.41
CA GLY A 22 11.52 7.49 -12.29
C GLY A 22 10.04 7.70 -11.94
N GLY A 23 9.14 7.56 -12.92
CA GLY A 23 7.69 7.67 -12.72
C GLY A 23 7.12 6.67 -11.71
N TYR A 24 7.79 5.52 -11.54
CA TYR A 24 7.39 4.47 -10.61
C TYR A 24 7.66 4.86 -9.15
N GLU A 25 8.65 5.71 -8.88
CA GLU A 25 9.07 6.05 -7.52
C GLU A 25 7.93 6.70 -6.71
N GLY A 26 7.83 6.29 -5.45
CA GLY A 26 6.84 6.81 -4.51
C GLY A 26 6.07 5.71 -3.76
N TYR A 27 5.06 6.15 -3.00
CA TYR A 27 4.15 5.26 -2.28
C TYR A 27 2.89 5.02 -3.10
N TRP A 28 2.35 3.81 -2.96
CA TRP A 28 1.24 3.32 -3.75
C TRP A 28 0.24 2.61 -2.83
N ARG A 29 -0.99 3.13 -2.73
CA ARG A 29 -2.09 2.55 -1.94
C ARG A 29 -2.93 1.63 -2.81
N GLU A 30 -3.16 0.41 -2.37
CA GLU A 30 -3.98 -0.58 -3.08
C GLU A 30 -5.42 -0.10 -3.19
N LYS A 31 -6.00 -0.12 -4.39
CA LYS A 31 -7.45 0.03 -4.58
C LYS A 31 -8.12 -1.30 -4.22
N SER A 32 -8.53 -1.44 -2.96
CA SER A 32 -9.30 -2.59 -2.51
C SER A 32 -10.51 -2.16 -1.67
N ASP A 33 -11.61 -2.87 -1.88
CA ASP A 33 -12.84 -2.83 -1.11
C ASP A 33 -12.71 -3.55 0.24
N LYS A 34 -11.77 -4.50 0.37
CA LYS A 34 -11.68 -5.41 1.52
C LYS A 34 -10.62 -5.02 2.54
N LYS A 35 -9.55 -4.35 2.13
CA LYS A 35 -8.40 -4.07 2.99
C LYS A 35 -7.58 -2.89 2.50
N GLU A 36 -6.80 -2.34 3.40
CA GLU A 36 -5.70 -1.43 3.10
C GLU A 36 -4.44 -2.23 2.76
N GLY A 37 -3.81 -1.85 1.65
CA GLY A 37 -2.52 -2.37 1.22
C GLY A 37 -1.65 -1.23 0.73
N MET A 38 -0.34 -1.33 0.97
CA MET A 38 0.61 -0.32 0.52
C MET A 38 1.89 -0.97 0.03
N ILE A 39 2.45 -0.36 -1.01
CA ILE A 39 3.79 -0.64 -1.49
C ILE A 39 4.53 0.68 -1.70
N ALA A 40 5.86 0.62 -1.78
CA ALA A 40 6.68 1.71 -2.25
C ALA A 40 7.59 1.21 -3.36
N VAL A 41 7.87 2.06 -4.34
CA VAL A 41 8.98 1.87 -5.26
C VAL A 41 10.06 2.86 -4.90
N LYS A 42 11.28 2.37 -4.67
CA LYS A 42 12.44 3.18 -4.27
C LYS A 42 13.61 2.90 -5.20
N LYS A 43 14.36 3.95 -5.53
CA LYS A 43 15.64 3.81 -6.23
C LYS A 43 16.79 3.96 -5.23
N GLU A 44 17.58 2.91 -5.07
CA GLU A 44 18.70 2.87 -4.13
C GLU A 44 19.97 2.40 -4.84
N LYS A 45 21.02 3.22 -4.83
CA LYS A 45 22.31 2.93 -5.47
C LYS A 45 22.17 2.50 -6.95
N GLY A 46 21.24 3.12 -7.67
CA GLY A 46 20.98 2.84 -9.08
C GLY A 46 20.05 1.65 -9.36
N ASN A 47 19.62 0.91 -8.34
CA ASN A 47 18.69 -0.21 -8.48
C ASN A 47 17.29 0.17 -7.97
N TYR A 48 16.24 -0.38 -8.59
CA TYR A 48 14.87 -0.19 -8.13
C TYR A 48 14.42 -1.35 -7.24
N PHE A 49 13.67 -1.01 -6.19
CA PHE A 49 13.09 -1.96 -5.25
C PHE A 49 11.60 -1.74 -5.11
N LEU A 50 10.85 -2.83 -5.04
CA LEU A 50 9.45 -2.83 -4.60
C LEU A 50 9.40 -3.24 -3.13
N ASN A 51 9.00 -2.32 -2.27
CA ASN A 51 8.89 -2.55 -0.85
C ASN A 51 7.42 -2.79 -0.51
N LYS A 52 7.08 -4.02 -0.10
CA LYS A 52 5.77 -4.32 0.48
C LYS A 52 5.72 -3.78 1.90
N ILE A 53 4.75 -2.93 2.19
CA ILE A 53 4.58 -2.34 3.52
C ILE A 53 3.50 -3.13 4.26
N ASN A 54 3.87 -3.72 5.39
CA ASN A 54 2.90 -4.30 6.31
C ASN A 54 2.21 -3.15 7.07
N VAL A 55 1.01 -2.79 6.66
CA VAL A 55 0.27 -1.65 7.23
C VAL A 55 -0.09 -1.80 8.72
N VAL A 56 0.01 -3.00 9.30
CA VAL A 56 -0.24 -3.22 10.74
C VAL A 56 1.02 -2.99 11.57
N THR A 57 2.18 -3.40 11.06
CA THR A 57 3.45 -3.37 11.82
C THR A 57 4.40 -2.25 11.35
N GLY A 58 4.13 -1.63 10.21
CA GLY A 58 5.00 -0.67 9.53
C GLY A 58 6.27 -1.28 8.91
N LYS A 59 6.49 -2.60 9.04
CA LYS A 59 7.67 -3.26 8.47
C LYS A 59 7.60 -3.29 6.95
N GLU A 60 8.76 -3.10 6.33
CA GLU A 60 8.93 -3.19 4.87
C GLU A 60 9.67 -4.48 4.50
N GLU A 61 9.22 -5.12 3.42
CA GLU A 61 9.91 -6.23 2.76
C GLU A 61 10.27 -5.78 1.35
N SER A 62 11.57 -5.67 1.08
CA SER A 62 12.09 -5.18 -0.20
C SER A 62 12.35 -6.31 -1.18
N MET A 63 11.97 -6.11 -2.44
CA MET A 63 12.29 -7.01 -3.56
C MET A 63 13.00 -6.20 -4.64
N LEU A 64 14.13 -6.71 -5.13
CA LEU A 64 14.84 -6.12 -6.26
C LEU A 64 13.99 -6.24 -7.54
N LEU A 65 13.95 -5.18 -8.32
CA LEU A 65 13.25 -5.13 -9.61
C LEU A 65 14.25 -5.20 -10.77
N SER A 66 13.83 -5.83 -11.87
CA SER A 66 14.49 -5.66 -13.15
C SER A 66 14.04 -4.33 -13.78
N GLU A 67 14.97 -3.61 -14.40
CA GLU A 67 14.68 -2.42 -15.21
C GLU A 67 15.11 -2.69 -16.66
N LYS A 68 14.20 -2.49 -17.61
CA LYS A 68 14.50 -2.58 -19.05
C LYS A 68 13.68 -1.53 -19.80
N ASP A 69 14.36 -0.72 -20.60
CA ASP A 69 13.74 0.32 -21.44
C ASP A 69 12.80 1.29 -20.68
N GLY A 70 13.11 1.55 -19.40
CA GLY A 70 12.32 2.40 -18.51
C GLY A 70 11.12 1.73 -17.85
N GLU A 71 10.93 0.42 -18.07
CA GLU A 71 9.89 -0.38 -17.45
C GLU A 71 10.45 -1.25 -16.31
N LEU A 72 9.67 -1.42 -15.25
CA LEU A 72 10.03 -2.26 -14.10
C LEU A 72 9.28 -3.60 -14.13
N SER A 73 9.97 -4.66 -13.70
CA SER A 73 9.36 -5.99 -13.53
C SER A 73 9.89 -6.70 -12.28
N ILE A 74 9.09 -7.61 -11.71
CA ILE A 74 9.49 -8.49 -10.61
C ILE A 74 10.09 -9.75 -11.21
N ASN A 75 11.35 -10.03 -10.92
CA ASN A 75 12.00 -11.28 -11.32
C ASN A 75 11.61 -12.41 -10.37
N THR A 76 11.02 -13.48 -10.90
CA THR A 76 10.57 -14.66 -10.14
C THR A 76 11.53 -15.85 -10.24
N GLY A 77 12.65 -15.71 -10.96
CA GLY A 77 13.60 -16.77 -11.27
C GLY A 77 13.18 -17.67 -12.45
N ILE A 78 11.88 -17.74 -12.77
CA ILE A 78 11.33 -18.49 -13.92
C ILE A 78 10.64 -17.59 -14.96
N GLY A 79 10.64 -16.29 -14.73
CA GLY A 79 10.01 -15.29 -15.58
C GLY A 79 9.94 -13.93 -14.89
N GLU A 80 9.40 -12.95 -15.60
CA GLU A 80 9.22 -11.59 -15.10
C GLU A 80 7.74 -11.22 -15.04
N ILE A 81 7.32 -10.64 -13.92
CA ILE A 81 5.99 -10.07 -13.76
C ILE A 81 6.09 -8.57 -14.01
N PRO A 82 5.49 -8.03 -15.08
CA PRO A 82 5.59 -6.62 -15.39
C PRO A 82 4.84 -5.77 -14.34
N ILE A 83 5.44 -4.64 -13.98
CA ILE A 83 4.81 -3.57 -13.22
C ILE A 83 4.43 -2.49 -14.22
N LYS A 84 3.12 -2.26 -14.40
CA LYS A 84 2.65 -1.26 -15.36
C LYS A 84 2.34 0.04 -14.62
N LEU A 85 2.80 1.15 -15.19
CA LEU A 85 2.46 2.50 -14.77
C LEU A 85 1.44 3.07 -15.76
N SER A 86 0.40 3.75 -15.29
CA SER A 86 -0.50 4.48 -16.19
C SER A 86 0.23 5.64 -16.87
N ASP A 87 -0.26 6.06 -18.04
CA ASP A 87 0.36 7.15 -18.81
C ASP A 87 0.43 8.48 -18.02
N ASP A 88 -0.51 8.71 -17.10
CA ASP A 88 -0.53 9.88 -16.22
C ASP A 88 0.31 9.72 -14.95
N GLY A 89 0.94 8.57 -14.75
CA GLY A 89 1.79 8.25 -13.60
C GLY A 89 1.05 8.16 -12.26
N LYS A 90 -0.29 8.10 -12.26
CA LYS A 90 -1.11 8.09 -11.03
C LYS A 90 -1.53 6.71 -10.56
N GLU A 91 -1.45 5.72 -11.44
CA GLU A 91 -1.85 4.35 -11.14
C GLU A 91 -0.75 3.35 -11.48
N LEU A 92 -0.63 2.34 -10.63
CA LEU A 92 0.34 1.26 -10.77
C LEU A 92 -0.38 -0.07 -10.73
N TYR A 93 0.04 -1.00 -11.58
CA TYR A 93 -0.56 -2.33 -11.69
C TYR A 93 0.51 -3.39 -11.47
N VAL A 94 0.25 -4.30 -10.53
CA VAL A 94 1.09 -5.46 -10.24
C VAL A 94 0.18 -6.68 -10.22
N GLU A 95 0.36 -7.58 -11.19
CA GLU A 95 -0.54 -8.71 -11.43
C GLU A 95 -2.03 -8.28 -11.54
N ARG A 96 -2.86 -8.65 -10.56
CA ARG A 96 -4.30 -8.33 -10.48
C ARG A 96 -4.60 -7.14 -9.58
N ARG A 97 -3.56 -6.52 -9.00
CA ARG A 97 -3.70 -5.44 -8.03
C ARG A 97 -3.48 -4.10 -8.71
N GLN A 98 -4.37 -3.17 -8.43
CA GLN A 98 -4.26 -1.78 -8.84
C GLN A 98 -3.92 -0.94 -7.61
N TYR A 99 -3.05 0.03 -7.80
CA TYR A 99 -2.64 0.98 -6.77
C TYR A 99 -2.77 2.41 -7.28
N VAL A 100 -3.04 3.34 -6.37
CA VAL A 100 -2.98 4.78 -6.62
C VAL A 100 -1.77 5.38 -5.96
N LYS A 101 -1.15 6.35 -6.63
CA LYS A 101 -0.04 7.10 -6.08
C LYS A 101 -0.49 7.86 -4.83
N THR A 102 0.32 7.84 -3.79
CA THR A 102 0.05 8.49 -2.51
C THR A 102 1.36 9.00 -1.88
N ASP A 103 1.25 9.75 -0.79
CA ASP A 103 2.38 10.29 -0.06
C ASP A 103 2.73 9.51 1.23
N ALA A 104 3.83 9.91 1.86
CA ALA A 104 4.29 9.36 3.13
C ALA A 104 3.34 9.67 4.30
N THR A 105 2.63 10.80 4.24
CA THR A 105 1.68 11.21 5.29
C THR A 105 0.50 10.24 5.34
N MET A 106 -0.06 9.87 4.19
CA MET A 106 -1.11 8.86 4.09
C MET A 106 -0.60 7.49 4.52
N LYS A 107 0.65 7.13 4.19
CA LYS A 107 1.28 5.90 4.69
C LYS A 107 1.27 5.84 6.22
N ASP A 108 1.78 6.88 6.87
CA ASP A 108 1.85 6.92 8.33
C ASP A 108 0.45 6.96 8.96
N LYS A 109 -0.50 7.65 8.33
CA LYS A 109 -1.90 7.69 8.73
C LYS A 109 -2.54 6.29 8.68
N ILE A 110 -2.34 5.53 7.59
CA ILE A 110 -2.85 4.16 7.47
C ILE A 110 -2.23 3.25 8.54
N ILE A 111 -0.92 3.35 8.79
CA ILE A 111 -0.25 2.53 9.82
C ILE A 111 -0.79 2.84 11.22
N ALA A 112 -0.90 4.12 11.58
CA ALA A 112 -1.46 4.55 12.85
C ALA A 112 -2.93 4.10 12.99
N HIS A 113 -3.69 4.19 11.91
CA HIS A 113 -5.07 3.74 11.86
C HIS A 113 -5.20 2.23 12.11
N GLN A 114 -4.39 1.39 11.43
CA GLN A 114 -4.40 -0.05 11.67
C GLN A 114 -4.06 -0.43 13.10
N LYS A 115 -3.13 0.30 13.73
CA LYS A 115 -2.81 0.11 15.16
C LYS A 115 -4.04 0.40 16.04
N LYS A 116 -4.78 1.47 15.76
CA LYS A 116 -6.01 1.81 16.48
C LYS A 116 -7.09 0.74 16.26
N CYS A 117 -7.28 0.27 15.03
CA CYS A 117 -8.18 -0.86 14.74
C CYS A 117 -7.81 -2.09 15.57
N GLY A 118 -6.52 -2.44 15.63
CA GLY A 118 -6.04 -3.57 16.42
C GLY A 118 -6.34 -3.44 17.92
N GLN A 119 -6.24 -2.22 18.46
CA GLN A 119 -6.63 -1.92 19.85
C GLN A 119 -8.14 -2.12 20.06
N THR A 120 -8.97 -1.65 19.12
CA THR A 120 -10.44 -1.84 19.17
C THR A 120 -10.81 -3.32 19.07
N VAL A 121 -10.14 -4.09 18.21
CA VAL A 121 -10.30 -5.56 18.14
C VAL A 121 -9.97 -6.20 19.48
N GLN A 122 -8.84 -5.83 20.08
CA GLN A 122 -8.43 -6.40 21.38
C GLN A 122 -9.45 -6.06 22.48
N ALA A 123 -9.92 -4.81 22.53
CA ALA A 123 -10.94 -4.38 23.47
C ALA A 123 -12.25 -5.16 23.31
N TYR A 124 -12.66 -5.46 22.07
CA TYR A 124 -13.83 -6.30 21.81
C TYR A 124 -13.64 -7.72 22.37
N LEU A 125 -12.49 -8.34 22.10
CA LEU A 125 -12.17 -9.69 22.58
C LEU A 125 -12.10 -9.74 24.11
N ASP A 126 -11.48 -8.74 24.74
CA ASP A 126 -11.38 -8.63 26.19
C ASP A 126 -12.76 -8.46 26.83
N ALA A 127 -13.62 -7.61 26.26
CA ALA A 127 -14.98 -7.41 26.73
C ALA A 127 -15.85 -8.67 26.56
N GLN A 128 -15.67 -9.40 25.45
CA GLN A 128 -16.35 -10.67 25.23
C GLN A 128 -15.94 -11.72 26.27
N LYS A 129 -14.64 -11.80 26.58
CA LYS A 129 -14.09 -12.72 27.60
C LYS A 129 -14.55 -12.36 29.01
N ALA A 130 -14.80 -11.09 29.28
CA ALA A 130 -15.27 -10.59 30.58
C ALA A 130 -16.77 -10.83 30.83
N LEU A 131 -17.53 -11.35 29.85
CA LEU A 131 -18.95 -11.65 30.05
C LEU A 131 -19.15 -12.70 31.17
N PRO A 132 -20.15 -12.52 32.06
CA PRO A 132 -20.36 -13.45 33.16
C PRO A 132 -20.70 -14.87 32.68
N SER A 133 -20.03 -15.87 33.25
CA SER A 133 -20.22 -17.29 32.90
C SER A 133 -21.45 -17.94 33.53
N ASN A 134 -22.06 -17.29 34.53
CA ASN A 134 -23.21 -17.79 35.28
C ASN A 134 -24.57 -17.28 34.75
N GLN A 135 -24.60 -16.77 33.52
CA GLN A 135 -25.82 -16.29 32.87
C GLN A 135 -26.60 -17.42 32.20
N THR A 136 -27.92 -17.26 32.11
CA THR A 136 -28.73 -18.09 31.20
C THR A 136 -28.30 -17.84 29.75
N TYR A 137 -28.54 -18.81 28.87
CA TYR A 137 -28.22 -18.66 27.45
C TYR A 137 -28.82 -17.38 26.83
N GLN A 138 -30.07 -17.06 27.13
CA GLN A 138 -30.74 -15.86 26.62
C GLN A 138 -30.07 -14.56 27.09
N GLN A 139 -29.70 -14.47 28.37
CA GLN A 139 -29.00 -13.30 28.92
C GLN A 139 -27.61 -13.15 28.29
N HIS A 140 -26.90 -14.26 28.11
CA HIS A 140 -25.58 -14.26 27.48
C HIS A 140 -25.63 -13.80 26.02
N GLN A 141 -26.61 -14.28 25.24
CA GLN A 141 -26.82 -13.84 23.86
C GLN A 141 -27.16 -12.34 23.78
N ALA A 142 -28.03 -11.85 24.65
CA ALA A 142 -28.36 -10.42 24.69
C ALA A 142 -27.12 -9.56 25.01
N ALA A 143 -26.26 -10.02 25.92
CA ALA A 143 -25.01 -9.33 26.27
C ALA A 143 -24.00 -9.31 25.11
N ILE A 144 -23.84 -10.43 24.39
CA ILE A 144 -23.02 -10.49 23.17
C ILE A 144 -23.56 -9.53 22.12
N GLU A 145 -24.87 -9.50 21.90
CA GLU A 145 -25.48 -8.66 20.88
C GLU A 145 -25.33 -7.16 21.19
N GLN A 146 -25.48 -6.79 22.46
CA GLN A 146 -25.20 -5.42 22.90
C GLN A 146 -23.72 -5.05 22.70
N LEU A 147 -22.81 -5.98 23.00
CA LEU A 147 -21.38 -5.78 22.78
C LEU A 147 -21.07 -5.59 21.30
N LYS A 148 -21.64 -6.41 20.42
CA LYS A 148 -21.46 -6.29 18.97
C LYS A 148 -21.90 -4.93 18.45
N ARG A 149 -23.13 -4.51 18.76
CA ARG A 149 -23.67 -3.21 18.30
C ARG A 149 -22.79 -2.03 18.71
N ARG A 150 -22.26 -2.06 19.94
CA ARG A 150 -21.34 -1.03 20.41
C ARG A 150 -20.06 -1.01 19.56
N PHE A 151 -19.42 -2.16 19.38
CA PHE A 151 -18.15 -2.23 18.65
C PHE A 151 -18.32 -2.03 17.14
N GLU A 152 -19.45 -2.42 16.56
CA GLU A 152 -19.84 -2.08 15.19
C GLU A 152 -19.83 -0.57 15.00
N ALA A 153 -20.51 0.19 15.88
CA ALA A 153 -20.51 1.65 15.80
C ALA A 153 -19.10 2.25 15.97
N GLU A 154 -18.26 1.68 16.86
CA GLU A 154 -16.87 2.12 17.02
C GLU A 154 -16.04 1.85 15.74
N PHE A 155 -16.22 0.70 15.09
CA PHE A 155 -15.56 0.39 13.81
C PHE A 155 -16.08 1.25 12.66
N ASP A 156 -17.40 1.48 12.56
CA ASP A 156 -17.98 2.31 11.51
C ASP A 156 -17.48 3.75 11.60
N GLU A 157 -17.26 4.27 12.81
CA GLU A 157 -16.62 5.58 13.01
C GLU A 157 -15.15 5.59 12.56
N LEU A 158 -14.41 4.53 12.87
CA LEU A 158 -13.01 4.38 12.44
C LEU A 158 -12.91 4.27 10.92
N GLU A 159 -13.80 3.50 10.29
CA GLU A 159 -13.70 3.11 8.88
C GLU A 159 -14.22 4.17 7.88
N LYS A 160 -14.57 5.37 8.34
CA LYS A 160 -15.02 6.48 7.48
C LYS A 160 -14.05 6.84 6.36
N GLU A 161 -12.75 6.64 6.57
CA GLU A 161 -11.70 7.04 5.63
C GLU A 161 -10.73 5.91 5.27
N ILE A 162 -10.42 5.03 6.22
CA ILE A 162 -9.41 3.97 6.10
C ILE A 162 -10.03 2.70 6.68
N LYS A 163 -9.92 1.57 5.98
CA LYS A 163 -10.53 0.30 6.44
C LYS A 163 -9.71 -0.34 7.55
N CYS A 164 -10.33 -1.08 8.46
CA CYS A 164 -9.65 -1.91 9.44
C CYS A 164 -9.41 -3.33 8.89
N ASN A 165 -8.16 -3.67 8.58
CA ASN A 165 -7.83 -4.99 8.02
C ASN A 165 -8.14 -6.17 8.97
N GLY A 166 -8.28 -5.89 10.26
CA GLY A 166 -8.56 -6.86 11.32
C GLY A 166 -9.99 -6.82 11.85
N ARG A 167 -10.93 -6.09 11.21
CA ARG A 167 -12.33 -6.02 11.69
C ARG A 167 -12.89 -7.44 11.89
N PRO A 168 -13.39 -7.80 13.09
CA PRO A 168 -13.88 -9.14 13.35
C PRO A 168 -15.06 -9.46 12.43
N ARG A 169 -15.04 -10.63 11.77
CA ARG A 169 -16.13 -11.06 10.89
C ARG A 169 -17.47 -11.17 11.62
N ALA A 170 -17.46 -11.41 12.92
CA ALA A 170 -18.66 -11.46 13.75
C ALA A 170 -19.38 -10.10 13.88
N LEU A 171 -18.74 -9.01 13.46
CA LEU A 171 -19.25 -7.62 13.42
C LEU A 171 -19.50 -7.12 11.98
N LEU A 172 -19.49 -8.03 11.01
CA LEU A 172 -19.86 -7.78 9.62
C LEU A 172 -21.23 -8.43 9.40
N LEU A 173 -22.30 -7.72 9.72
CA LEU A 173 -23.69 -8.14 9.56
C LEU A 173 -24.50 -7.05 8.84
#